data_AF-A0A8G1H7M7-F1
#
_entry.id   AF-A0A8G1H7M7-F1
#
_cell.length_a   1.000
_cell.length_b   1.000
_cell.length_c   1.000
_cell.angle_alpha   90.00
_cell.angle_beta   90.00
_cell.angle_gamma   90.00
#
_symmetry.space_group_name_H-M   'P 1'
#
loop_
_entity.id
_entity.type
_entity.pdbx_description
1 polymer ?
#
loop_
_entity_poly.entity_id
_entity_poly.type
_entity_poly.pdbx_seq_one_letter_code
_entity_poly.pdbx_strand_id
1 'polypeptide(L)'
;MIPDVLTGQLRDEQAGEPIGARVLRIATHPVIQSKGFGTRLLSELERELETGIREWPGTIDWLGVAYSATTDLLRFWQRNGYQTIHFGTKRNEKSGKYSVIMLQPLTAVGRELFNRTSRRLSSRIRHVIADALSEADAGIIQAVLSSIEYETLEVPPMTEWEWNVVVSVAYGPGNMDVAPRPFSILTLRYFADPSTDTSELTTQQQQLLVMRALQYRSWEEAAAKLEYHSASECRRAIGDACKPLIKQYSQEKVDELVDRFDNN
;
A
#
# COMPACT_ATOMS: atom_id res chain seq x y z
N MET A 1 2.98 13.65 18.58
CA MET A 1 2.13 12.62 17.93
C MET A 1 2.89 11.76 16.94
N ILE A 2 3.44 12.31 15.83
CA ILE A 2 4.24 11.47 14.89
C ILE A 2 5.50 10.94 15.60
N PRO A 3 6.35 11.77 16.25
CA PRO A 3 7.47 11.26 17.03
C PRO A 3 7.06 10.22 18.07
N ASP A 4 5.98 10.46 18.84
CA ASP A 4 5.48 9.50 19.85
C ASP A 4 5.07 8.15 19.25
N VAL A 5 4.50 8.12 18.03
CA VAL A 5 4.19 6.86 17.35
C VAL A 5 5.47 6.17 16.90
N LEU A 6 6.42 6.92 16.34
CA LEU A 6 7.70 6.37 15.88
C LEU A 6 8.52 5.79 17.04
N THR A 7 8.68 6.54 18.14
CA THR A 7 9.47 6.13 19.31
C THR A 7 8.73 5.11 20.17
N GLY A 8 7.42 5.33 20.41
CA GLY A 8 6.62 4.51 21.31
C GLY A 8 6.10 3.23 20.67
N GLN A 9 5.35 3.34 19.58
CA GLN A 9 4.71 2.17 18.94
C GLN A 9 5.67 1.42 18.02
N LEU A 10 6.45 2.15 17.23
CA LEU A 10 7.39 1.55 16.27
C LEU A 10 8.79 1.31 16.84
N ARG A 11 8.99 1.67 18.12
CA ARG A 11 10.21 1.42 18.89
C ARG A 11 11.47 1.94 18.20
N ASP A 12 11.37 3.10 17.57
CA ASP A 12 12.50 3.81 16.99
C ASP A 12 12.92 4.99 17.86
N GLU A 13 13.76 4.76 18.87
CA GLU A 13 14.17 5.82 19.81
C GLU A 13 14.83 7.01 19.08
N GLN A 14 15.67 6.71 18.08
CA GLN A 14 16.33 7.70 17.22
C GLN A 14 15.37 8.49 16.33
N ALA A 15 14.08 8.13 16.25
CA ALA A 15 13.09 8.94 15.52
C ALA A 15 12.72 10.24 16.24
N GLY A 16 13.11 10.39 17.51
CA GLY A 16 12.95 11.64 18.24
C GLY A 16 14.00 12.71 17.91
N GLU A 17 15.09 12.33 17.23
CA GLU A 17 16.21 13.24 16.94
C GLU A 17 15.93 14.18 15.76
N PRO A 18 15.40 13.73 14.60
CA PRO A 18 15.16 14.61 13.46
C PRO A 18 14.02 15.60 13.73
N ILE A 19 14.21 16.84 13.31
CA ILE A 19 13.24 17.92 13.48
C ILE A 19 12.25 17.87 12.32
N GLY A 20 10.95 17.76 12.60
CA GLY A 20 9.93 17.71 11.55
C GLY A 20 8.80 18.72 11.74
N ALA A 21 8.16 19.07 10.62
CA ALA A 21 6.91 19.83 10.64
C ALA A 21 5.74 18.92 10.27
N ARG A 22 4.62 19.11 10.97
CA ARG A 22 3.41 18.31 10.76
C ARG A 22 2.27 19.17 10.23
N VAL A 23 1.74 18.80 9.08
CA VAL A 23 0.49 19.39 8.58
C VAL A 23 -0.67 18.88 9.44
N LEU A 24 -1.22 19.76 10.27
CA LEU A 24 -2.36 19.43 11.15
C LEU A 24 -3.67 19.37 10.38
N ARG A 25 -3.84 20.29 9.43
CA ARG A 25 -5.02 20.43 8.60
C ARG A 25 -4.63 21.07 7.30
N ILE A 26 -5.27 20.60 6.24
CA ILE A 26 -5.34 21.28 4.96
C ILE A 26 -6.81 21.52 4.65
N ALA A 27 -7.15 22.74 4.28
CA ALA A 27 -8.53 23.14 4.03
C ALA A 27 -8.59 23.88 2.70
N THR A 28 -9.46 23.39 1.82
CA THR A 28 -9.83 24.07 0.57
C THR A 28 -11.34 24.20 0.55
N HIS A 29 -11.82 25.34 0.06
CA HIS A 29 -13.26 25.60 -0.01
C HIS A 29 -13.93 24.52 -0.90
N PRO A 30 -15.08 23.93 -0.52
CA PRO A 30 -15.67 22.79 -1.23
C PRO A 30 -15.83 22.98 -2.74
N VAL A 31 -16.23 24.16 -3.18
CA VAL A 31 -16.44 24.52 -4.61
C VAL A 31 -15.15 24.49 -5.45
N ILE A 32 -13.98 24.55 -4.82
CA ILE A 32 -12.67 24.53 -5.49
C ILE A 32 -11.82 23.31 -5.11
N GLN A 33 -12.41 22.32 -4.44
CA GLN A 33 -11.75 21.04 -4.19
C GLN A 33 -11.37 20.37 -5.51
N SER A 34 -10.28 19.61 -5.50
CA SER A 34 -9.75 18.93 -6.68
C SER A 34 -9.35 19.85 -7.85
N LYS A 35 -9.20 21.16 -7.63
CA LYS A 35 -8.67 22.14 -8.61
C LYS A 35 -7.19 22.50 -8.41
N GLY A 36 -6.45 21.72 -7.61
CA GLY A 36 -5.00 21.90 -7.41
C GLY A 36 -4.58 22.92 -6.35
N PHE A 37 -5.50 23.62 -5.67
CA PHE A 37 -5.14 24.59 -4.63
C PHE A 37 -4.41 23.97 -3.44
N GLY A 38 -4.82 22.76 -2.99
CA GLY A 38 -4.14 22.06 -1.92
C GLY A 38 -2.70 21.68 -2.29
N THR A 39 -2.51 21.22 -3.53
CA THR A 39 -1.17 20.93 -4.07
C THR A 39 -0.31 22.17 -4.13
N ARG A 40 -0.84 23.28 -4.68
CA ARG A 40 -0.12 24.55 -4.72
C ARG A 40 0.29 25.02 -3.32
N LEU A 41 -0.58 24.90 -2.33
CA LEU A 41 -0.27 25.26 -0.94
C LEU A 41 0.90 24.44 -0.39
N LEU A 42 0.93 23.12 -0.65
CA LEU A 42 2.03 22.25 -0.21
C LEU A 42 3.34 22.60 -0.93
N SER A 43 3.30 22.85 -2.24
CA SER A 43 4.51 23.23 -2.99
C SER A 43 5.10 24.57 -2.52
N GLU A 44 4.27 25.56 -2.19
CA GLU A 44 4.76 26.83 -1.63
C GLU A 44 5.31 26.65 -0.21
N LEU A 45 4.69 25.78 0.61
CA LEU A 45 5.21 25.41 1.92
C LEU A 45 6.59 24.74 1.81
N GLU A 46 6.74 23.77 0.91
CA GLU A 46 8.03 23.09 0.67
C GLU A 46 9.11 24.10 0.26
N ARG A 47 8.79 25.03 -0.65
CA ARG A 47 9.71 26.10 -1.05
C ARG A 47 10.11 27.00 0.13
N GLU A 48 9.16 27.39 0.98
CA GLU A 48 9.45 28.20 2.17
C GLU A 48 10.39 27.47 3.12
N LEU A 49 10.20 26.16 3.31
CA LEU A 49 11.03 25.32 4.18
C LEU A 49 12.45 25.15 3.64
N GLU A 50 12.63 25.07 2.32
CA GLU A 50 13.96 25.05 1.69
C GLU A 50 14.72 26.36 1.91
N THR A 51 14.01 27.50 1.86
CA THR A 51 14.62 28.84 2.07
C THR A 51 14.81 29.19 3.55
N GLY A 52 14.24 28.40 4.46
CA GLY A 52 14.23 28.62 5.89
C GLY A 52 13.01 29.42 6.36
N ILE A 53 12.45 29.02 7.51
CA ILE A 53 11.35 29.74 8.14
C ILE A 53 11.94 30.88 8.97
N ARG A 54 11.45 32.10 8.78
CA ARG A 54 11.98 33.30 9.46
C ARG A 54 12.03 33.17 10.99
N GLU A 55 11.07 32.47 11.59
CA GLU A 55 10.95 32.27 13.04
C GLU A 55 11.62 30.98 13.54
N TRP A 56 12.16 30.14 12.64
CA TRP A 56 12.81 28.88 13.00
C TRP A 56 14.22 28.82 12.41
N PRO A 57 15.28 28.94 13.24
CA PRO A 57 16.66 29.00 12.74
C PRO A 57 17.24 27.64 12.32
N GLY A 58 16.50 26.53 12.50
CA GLY A 58 16.96 25.18 12.17
C GLY A 58 16.48 24.68 10.81
N THR A 59 17.02 23.54 10.37
CA THR A 59 16.48 22.79 9.24
C THR A 59 15.27 21.97 9.66
N ILE A 60 14.32 21.79 8.74
CA ILE A 60 13.23 20.83 8.90
C ILE A 60 13.59 19.60 8.08
N ASP A 61 13.77 18.46 8.75
CA ASP A 61 14.21 17.21 8.16
C ASP A 61 13.10 16.47 7.40
N TRP A 62 11.85 16.62 7.84
CA TRP A 62 10.71 15.95 7.22
C TRP A 62 9.41 16.74 7.38
N LEU A 63 8.51 16.58 6.40
CA LEU A 63 7.11 16.92 6.47
C LEU A 63 6.27 15.69 6.72
N GLY A 64 5.27 15.82 7.60
CA GLY A 64 4.41 14.71 7.96
C GLY A 64 2.94 15.07 8.08
N VAL A 65 2.10 14.06 7.85
CA VAL A 65 0.68 14.14 8.10
C VAL A 65 0.23 12.86 8.81
N ALA A 66 -0.78 12.99 9.67
CA ALA A 66 -1.43 11.86 10.29
C ALA A 66 -2.93 12.09 10.37
N TYR A 67 -3.72 11.17 9.79
CA TYR A 67 -5.15 11.36 9.56
C TYR A 67 -5.91 10.03 9.51
N SER A 68 -7.24 10.08 9.57
CA SER A 68 -8.09 8.89 9.36
C SER A 68 -8.16 8.54 7.87
N ALA A 69 -7.78 7.33 7.52
CA ALA A 69 -7.62 6.87 6.15
C ALA A 69 -8.90 7.01 5.33
N THR A 70 -8.78 7.67 4.18
CA THR A 70 -9.73 7.61 3.07
C THR A 70 -8.93 7.51 1.77
N THR A 71 -9.50 6.87 0.76
CA THR A 71 -8.85 6.73 -0.56
C THR A 71 -8.50 8.10 -1.17
N ASP A 72 -9.38 9.10 -1.04
CA ASP A 72 -9.14 10.44 -1.57
C ASP A 72 -7.98 11.16 -0.88
N LEU A 73 -7.86 11.06 0.44
CA LEU A 73 -6.76 11.68 1.17
C LEU A 73 -5.44 10.95 0.90
N LEU A 74 -5.44 9.61 0.86
CA LEU A 74 -4.26 8.81 0.50
C LEU A 74 -3.72 9.22 -0.88
N ARG A 75 -4.59 9.27 -1.90
CA ARG A 75 -4.23 9.73 -3.24
C ARG A 75 -3.75 11.18 -3.27
N PHE A 76 -4.40 12.07 -2.50
CA PHE A 76 -3.97 13.46 -2.41
C PHE A 76 -2.55 13.56 -1.87
N TRP A 77 -2.25 12.96 -0.72
CA TRP A 77 -0.93 13.03 -0.11
C TRP A 77 0.13 12.34 -0.96
N GLN A 78 -0.18 11.17 -1.53
CA GLN A 78 0.70 10.46 -2.46
C GLN A 78 1.09 11.33 -3.67
N ARG A 79 0.12 11.98 -4.31
CA ARG A 79 0.36 12.88 -5.46
C ARG A 79 1.21 14.10 -5.12
N ASN A 80 1.29 14.47 -3.85
CA ASN A 80 2.11 15.56 -3.35
C ASN A 80 3.44 15.06 -2.73
N GLY A 81 3.89 13.84 -3.06
CA GLY A 81 5.20 13.34 -2.64
C GLY A 81 5.28 12.77 -1.23
N TYR A 82 4.16 12.64 -0.52
CA TYR A 82 4.12 11.98 0.78
C TYR A 82 3.92 10.49 0.61
N GLN A 83 4.59 9.70 1.43
CA GLN A 83 4.53 8.24 1.36
C GLN A 83 4.20 7.64 2.72
N THR A 84 3.47 6.53 2.72
CA THR A 84 3.01 5.88 3.95
C THR A 84 4.17 5.24 4.68
N ILE A 85 4.31 5.60 5.96
CA ILE A 85 5.29 5.03 6.89
C ILE A 85 4.64 4.25 8.03
N HIS A 86 3.35 4.45 8.26
CA HIS A 86 2.59 3.73 9.29
C HIS A 86 1.11 3.64 8.93
N PHE A 87 0.56 2.43 9.04
CA PHE A 87 -0.87 2.16 9.00
C PHE A 87 -1.32 1.64 10.37
N GLY A 88 -2.08 2.44 11.09
CA GLY A 88 -2.51 2.16 12.46
C GLY A 88 -3.55 1.05 12.49
N THR A 89 -3.46 0.18 13.49
CA THR A 89 -4.25 -1.06 13.62
C THR A 89 -5.52 -0.91 14.44
N LYS A 90 -5.68 0.21 15.14
CA LYS A 90 -6.88 0.50 15.95
C LYS A 90 -7.80 1.44 15.17
N ARG A 91 -9.07 1.06 15.08
CA ARG A 91 -10.12 1.96 14.60
C ARG A 91 -10.32 3.07 15.62
N ASN A 92 -10.43 4.30 15.13
CA ASN A 92 -10.83 5.41 15.96
C ASN A 92 -12.30 5.22 16.38
N GLU A 93 -12.60 5.29 17.67
CA GLU A 93 -13.95 5.07 18.23
C GLU A 93 -15.02 5.99 17.65
N LYS A 94 -14.65 7.21 17.26
CA LYS A 94 -15.59 8.21 16.71
C LYS A 94 -15.81 8.05 15.21
N SER A 95 -14.77 7.73 14.45
CA SER A 95 -14.84 7.68 12.98
C SER A 95 -14.95 6.27 12.40
N GLY A 96 -14.67 5.23 13.18
CA GLY A 96 -14.59 3.84 12.72
C GLY A 96 -13.45 3.55 11.73
N LYS A 97 -12.62 4.57 11.42
CA LYS A 97 -11.53 4.51 10.43
C LYS A 97 -10.20 4.24 11.10
N TYR A 98 -9.31 3.59 10.35
CA TYR A 98 -7.91 3.40 10.72
C TYR A 98 -7.11 4.68 10.47
N SER A 99 -6.05 4.91 11.23
CA SER A 99 -5.16 6.07 11.03
C SER A 99 -4.02 5.72 10.07
N VAL A 100 -3.60 6.66 9.24
CA VAL A 100 -2.38 6.57 8.43
C VAL A 100 -1.45 7.73 8.77
N ILE A 101 -0.15 7.46 8.77
CA ILE A 101 0.90 8.47 8.82
C ILE A 101 1.70 8.41 7.52
N MET A 102 1.86 9.57 6.88
CA MET A 102 2.66 9.72 5.68
C MET A 102 3.74 10.78 5.91
N LEU A 103 4.91 10.58 5.31
CA LEU A 103 6.06 11.46 5.42
C LEU A 103 6.61 11.81 4.04
N GLN A 104 7.13 13.03 3.91
CA GLN A 104 8.00 13.48 2.84
C GLN A 104 9.32 13.94 3.47
N PRO A 105 10.46 13.27 3.20
CA PRO A 105 11.76 13.69 3.71
C PRO A 105 12.29 14.89 2.93
N LEU A 106 12.90 15.85 3.63
CA LEU A 106 13.45 17.08 3.06
C LEU A 106 14.98 17.13 3.13
N THR A 107 15.58 16.46 4.11
CA THR A 107 17.05 16.41 4.31
C THR A 107 17.56 14.97 4.26
N ALA A 108 18.89 14.81 4.25
CA ALA A 108 19.51 13.49 4.38
C ALA A 108 19.11 12.77 5.68
N VAL A 109 19.08 13.49 6.81
CA VAL A 109 18.66 12.97 8.11
C VAL A 109 17.19 12.51 8.06
N GLY A 110 16.31 13.31 7.45
CA GLY A 110 14.92 12.94 7.23
C GLY A 110 14.76 11.73 6.31
N ARG A 111 15.57 11.64 5.25
CA ARG A 111 15.59 10.49 4.33
C ARG A 111 16.04 9.21 5.02
N GLU A 112 17.03 9.28 5.92
CA GLU A 112 17.44 8.13 6.72
C GLU A 112 16.31 7.63 7.64
N LEU A 113 15.63 8.55 8.35
CA LEU A 113 14.43 8.23 9.14
C LEU A 113 13.32 7.62 8.28
N PHE A 114 13.08 8.20 7.12
CA PHE A 114 12.09 7.70 6.19
C PHE A 114 12.44 6.27 5.77
N ASN A 115 13.64 6.05 5.23
CA ASN A 115 14.06 4.76 4.67
C ASN A 115 13.98 3.63 5.71
N ARG A 116 14.47 3.86 6.93
CA ARG A 116 14.41 2.85 7.99
C ARG A 116 12.96 2.56 8.42
N THR A 117 12.10 3.58 8.47
CA THR A 117 10.70 3.39 8.84
C THR A 117 9.91 2.69 7.75
N SER A 118 10.15 3.03 6.48
CA SER A 118 9.52 2.41 5.30
C SER A 118 9.91 0.93 5.17
N ARG A 119 11.19 0.58 5.37
CA ARG A 119 11.61 -0.84 5.45
C ARG A 119 10.88 -1.60 6.56
N ARG A 120 10.79 -1.02 7.76
CA ARG A 120 10.05 -1.63 8.89
C ARG A 120 8.55 -1.75 8.63
N LEU A 121 7.95 -0.84 7.86
CA LEU A 121 6.57 -0.98 7.40
C LEU A 121 6.47 -2.15 6.40
N SER A 122 7.34 -2.18 5.39
CA SER A 122 7.35 -3.21 4.37
C SER A 122 7.47 -4.62 4.96
N SER A 123 8.37 -4.81 5.92
CA SER A 123 8.62 -6.13 6.51
C SER A 123 7.41 -6.69 7.27
N ARG A 124 6.55 -5.82 7.82
CA ARG A 124 5.38 -6.22 8.63
C ARG A 124 4.03 -6.12 7.91
N ILE A 125 3.89 -5.27 6.89
CA ILE A 125 2.57 -4.83 6.40
C ILE A 125 1.67 -5.99 5.95
N ARG A 126 2.20 -7.03 5.29
CA ARG A 126 1.38 -8.20 4.89
C ARG A 126 0.78 -8.92 6.09
N HIS A 127 1.58 -9.13 7.13
CA HIS A 127 1.12 -9.79 8.36
C HIS A 127 0.11 -8.92 9.11
N VAL A 128 0.32 -7.61 9.14
CA VAL A 128 -0.62 -6.68 9.77
C VAL A 128 -1.94 -6.60 8.99
N ILE A 129 -1.89 -6.65 7.64
CA ILE A 129 -3.08 -6.74 6.78
C ILE A 129 -3.86 -8.03 7.03
N ALA A 130 -3.15 -9.16 7.13
CA ALA A 130 -3.76 -10.46 7.39
C ALA A 130 -4.41 -10.57 8.78
N ASP A 131 -3.89 -9.85 9.78
CA ASP A 131 -4.35 -9.93 11.17
C ASP A 131 -5.19 -8.70 11.57
N ALA A 132 -4.55 -7.68 12.16
CA ALA A 132 -5.26 -6.55 12.77
C ALA A 132 -6.02 -5.64 11.78
N LEU A 133 -5.68 -5.71 10.49
CA LEU A 133 -6.34 -4.96 9.41
C LEU A 133 -7.13 -5.87 8.46
N SER A 134 -7.41 -7.12 8.87
CA SER A 134 -8.23 -8.07 8.10
C SER A 134 -9.61 -7.51 7.76
N GLU A 135 -10.17 -6.66 8.62
CA GLU A 135 -11.46 -5.96 8.46
C GLU A 135 -11.37 -4.60 7.76
N ALA A 136 -10.17 -4.13 7.40
CA ALA A 136 -10.03 -2.87 6.69
C ALA A 136 -10.67 -2.92 5.30
N ASP A 137 -11.16 -1.77 4.84
CA ASP A 137 -11.68 -1.63 3.48
C ASP A 137 -10.58 -1.96 2.45
N ALA A 138 -10.92 -2.79 1.47
CA ALA A 138 -9.95 -3.27 0.49
C ALA A 138 -9.38 -2.13 -0.37
N GLY A 139 -10.20 -1.13 -0.72
CA GLY A 139 -9.76 0.07 -1.43
C GLY A 139 -8.83 0.95 -0.60
N ILE A 140 -9.04 1.02 0.72
CA ILE A 140 -8.10 1.69 1.63
C ILE A 140 -6.77 0.95 1.67
N ILE A 141 -6.76 -0.38 1.81
CA ILE A 141 -5.51 -1.16 1.78
C ILE A 141 -4.76 -0.92 0.48
N GLN A 142 -5.45 -1.02 -0.66
CA GLN A 142 -4.84 -0.75 -1.95
C GLN A 142 -4.23 0.66 -2.03
N ALA A 143 -4.96 1.68 -1.61
CA ALA A 143 -4.48 3.07 -1.61
C ALA A 143 -3.32 3.30 -0.62
N VAL A 144 -3.25 2.53 0.48
CA VAL A 144 -2.08 2.52 1.37
C VAL A 144 -0.90 1.90 0.65
N LEU A 145 -1.06 0.71 0.05
CA LEU A 145 0.02 0.01 -0.64
C LEU A 145 0.60 0.83 -1.78
N SER A 146 -0.24 1.50 -2.58
CA SER A 146 0.23 2.37 -3.67
C SER A 146 1.06 3.55 -3.19
N SER A 147 0.92 3.94 -1.92
CA SER A 147 1.64 5.05 -1.33
C SER A 147 2.88 4.65 -0.52
N ILE A 148 3.26 3.36 -0.49
CA ILE A 148 4.51 2.91 0.13
C ILE A 148 5.69 3.21 -0.80
N GLU A 149 6.87 3.46 -0.24
CA GLU A 149 8.12 3.56 -1.01
C GLU A 149 8.53 2.19 -1.56
N TYR A 150 8.43 2.05 -2.88
CA TYR A 150 8.72 0.79 -3.58
C TYR A 150 10.19 0.38 -3.48
N GLU A 151 11.11 1.34 -3.49
CA GLU A 151 12.56 1.14 -3.38
C GLU A 151 12.97 0.52 -2.04
N THR A 152 12.13 0.68 -1.02
CA THR A 152 12.33 0.07 0.30
C THR A 152 11.45 -1.15 0.54
N LEU A 153 10.67 -1.56 -0.47
CA LEU A 153 9.78 -2.70 -0.38
C LEU A 153 10.58 -4.00 -0.34
N GLU A 154 10.57 -4.64 0.82
CA GLU A 154 11.12 -5.97 1.02
C GLU A 154 10.15 -7.04 0.51
N VAL A 155 10.44 -7.55 -0.68
CA VAL A 155 9.71 -8.66 -1.31
C VAL A 155 10.53 -9.94 -1.18
N PRO A 156 10.10 -10.93 -0.38
CA PRO A 156 10.80 -12.21 -0.29
C PRO A 156 10.80 -12.93 -1.65
N PRO A 157 11.90 -13.63 -2.01
CA PRO A 157 11.90 -14.42 -3.22
C PRO A 157 10.84 -15.54 -3.16
N MET A 158 10.32 -15.87 -4.35
CA MET A 158 9.45 -17.02 -4.57
C MET A 158 10.25 -18.19 -5.13
N THR A 159 9.96 -19.39 -4.65
CA THR A 159 10.53 -20.62 -5.19
C THR A 159 9.92 -20.94 -6.57
N GLU A 160 10.60 -21.79 -7.34
CA GLU A 160 10.06 -22.29 -8.62
C GLU A 160 8.71 -23.01 -8.43
N TRP A 161 8.57 -23.80 -7.37
CA TRP A 161 7.30 -24.46 -7.04
C TRP A 161 6.17 -23.45 -6.76
N GLU A 162 6.45 -22.36 -6.05
CA GLU A 162 5.46 -21.31 -5.80
C GLU A 162 5.02 -20.60 -7.10
N TRP A 163 5.96 -20.36 -8.03
CA TRP A 163 5.61 -19.85 -9.35
C TRP A 163 4.71 -20.83 -10.12
N ASN A 164 5.03 -22.13 -10.10
CA ASN A 164 4.18 -23.15 -10.71
C ASN A 164 2.76 -23.16 -10.14
N VAL A 165 2.60 -22.96 -8.82
CA VAL A 165 1.27 -22.87 -8.20
C VAL A 165 0.50 -21.65 -8.69
N VAL A 166 1.13 -20.48 -8.73
CA VAL A 166 0.48 -19.25 -9.21
C VAL A 166 0.05 -19.37 -10.68
N VAL A 167 0.93 -19.88 -11.55
CA VAL A 167 0.62 -20.11 -12.96
C VAL A 167 -0.50 -21.14 -13.10
N SER A 168 -0.46 -22.23 -12.35
CA SER A 168 -1.50 -23.26 -12.39
C SER A 168 -2.87 -22.72 -11.94
N VAL A 169 -2.94 -21.76 -11.02
CA VAL A 169 -4.20 -21.11 -10.63
C VAL A 169 -4.72 -20.16 -11.72
N ALA A 170 -3.82 -19.47 -12.42
CA ALA A 170 -4.22 -18.49 -13.44
C ALA A 170 -4.58 -19.13 -14.79
N TYR A 171 -3.91 -20.21 -15.16
CA TYR A 171 -4.00 -20.82 -16.50
C TYR A 171 -4.41 -22.30 -16.48
N GLY A 172 -4.65 -22.91 -15.31
CA GLY A 172 -4.91 -24.34 -15.19
C GLY A 172 -5.83 -24.71 -14.02
N PRO A 173 -5.77 -25.96 -13.55
CA PRO A 173 -6.66 -26.49 -12.50
C PRO A 173 -6.17 -26.16 -11.07
N GLY A 174 -5.27 -25.20 -10.92
CA GLY A 174 -4.61 -24.91 -9.65
C GLY A 174 -5.58 -24.38 -8.59
N ASN A 175 -5.19 -24.53 -7.32
CA ASN A 175 -5.93 -24.00 -6.19
C ASN A 175 -5.02 -23.13 -5.31
N MET A 176 -5.39 -21.85 -5.14
CA MET A 176 -4.70 -20.87 -4.32
C MET A 176 -4.52 -21.33 -2.87
N ASP A 177 -5.52 -22.04 -2.30
CA ASP A 177 -5.52 -22.43 -0.89
C ASP A 177 -4.42 -23.43 -0.54
N VAL A 178 -3.83 -24.11 -1.54
CA VAL A 178 -2.67 -25.00 -1.36
C VAL A 178 -1.42 -24.21 -0.96
N ALA A 179 -1.25 -23.00 -1.49
CA ALA A 179 -0.11 -22.13 -1.19
C ALA A 179 -0.51 -20.65 -1.31
N PRO A 180 -1.11 -20.03 -0.27
CA PRO A 180 -1.58 -18.64 -0.34
C PRO A 180 -0.45 -17.59 -0.28
N ARG A 181 0.74 -17.97 0.23
CA ARG A 181 1.92 -17.09 0.38
C ARG A 181 2.30 -16.36 -0.92
N PRO A 182 2.55 -17.04 -2.07
CA PRO A 182 2.99 -16.35 -3.28
C PRO A 182 2.00 -15.32 -3.82
N PHE A 183 0.69 -15.57 -3.69
CA PHE A 183 -0.33 -14.60 -4.07
C PHE A 183 -0.26 -13.33 -3.21
N SER A 184 -0.01 -13.48 -1.90
CA SER A 184 0.19 -12.32 -1.00
C SER A 184 1.42 -11.49 -1.38
N ILE A 185 2.48 -12.15 -1.86
CA ILE A 185 3.72 -11.51 -2.30
C ILE A 185 3.46 -10.70 -3.57
N LEU A 186 2.89 -11.34 -4.58
CA LEU A 186 2.61 -10.71 -5.86
C LEU A 186 1.60 -9.57 -5.72
N THR A 187 0.55 -9.76 -4.92
CA THR A 187 -0.47 -8.72 -4.69
C THR A 187 0.13 -7.50 -3.99
N LEU A 188 0.95 -7.71 -2.95
CA LEU A 188 1.66 -6.61 -2.30
C LEU A 188 2.52 -5.85 -3.30
N ARG A 189 3.36 -6.59 -4.03
CA ARG A 189 4.31 -6.01 -4.99
C ARG A 189 3.58 -5.23 -6.08
N TYR A 190 2.55 -5.83 -6.67
CA TYR A 190 1.76 -5.22 -7.73
C TYR A 190 1.14 -3.89 -7.31
N PHE A 191 0.48 -3.84 -6.14
CA PHE A 191 -0.14 -2.58 -5.71
C PHE A 191 0.86 -1.53 -5.22
N ALA A 192 2.08 -1.91 -4.82
CA ALA A 192 3.11 -0.98 -4.39
C ALA A 192 4.03 -0.50 -5.54
N ASP A 193 4.09 -1.23 -6.64
CA ASP A 193 4.99 -0.94 -7.76
C ASP A 193 4.43 0.18 -8.65
N PRO A 194 5.10 1.34 -8.74
CA PRO A 194 4.63 2.48 -9.51
C PRO A 194 4.65 2.24 -11.03
N SER A 195 5.33 1.19 -11.51
CA SER A 195 5.37 0.82 -12.93
C SER A 195 4.14 0.02 -13.38
N THR A 196 3.31 -0.44 -12.45
CA THR A 196 2.15 -1.27 -12.76
C THR A 196 0.97 -0.43 -13.22
N ASP A 197 0.28 -0.90 -14.27
CA ASP A 197 -1.02 -0.37 -14.65
C ASP A 197 -2.13 -1.17 -13.97
N THR A 198 -2.55 -0.70 -12.79
CA THR A 198 -3.66 -1.32 -12.06
C THR A 198 -4.99 -1.33 -12.83
N SER A 199 -5.13 -0.55 -13.91
CA SER A 199 -6.34 -0.54 -14.73
C SER A 199 -6.52 -1.79 -15.59
N GLU A 200 -5.48 -2.63 -15.74
CA GLU A 200 -5.61 -3.99 -16.31
C GLU A 200 -6.53 -4.89 -15.46
N LEU A 201 -6.76 -4.53 -14.19
CA LEU A 201 -7.69 -5.20 -13.29
C LEU A 201 -8.95 -4.37 -13.09
N THR A 202 -10.11 -5.02 -13.14
CA THR A 202 -11.37 -4.40 -12.70
C THR A 202 -11.32 -4.07 -11.20
N THR A 203 -12.11 -3.09 -10.74
CA THR A 203 -12.20 -2.77 -9.30
C THR A 203 -12.57 -3.99 -8.45
N GLN A 204 -13.46 -4.85 -8.95
CA GLN A 204 -13.86 -6.08 -8.28
C GLN A 204 -12.68 -7.06 -8.14
N GLN A 205 -11.87 -7.25 -9.19
CA GLN A 205 -10.66 -8.08 -9.15
C GLN A 205 -9.58 -7.50 -8.22
N GLN A 206 -9.38 -6.19 -8.22
CA GLN A 206 -8.44 -5.54 -7.31
C GLN A 206 -8.83 -5.79 -5.85
N GLN A 207 -10.11 -5.62 -5.51
CA GLN A 207 -10.63 -5.90 -4.18
C GLN A 207 -10.55 -7.40 -3.84
N LEU A 208 -10.79 -8.28 -4.81
CA LEU A 208 -10.65 -9.73 -4.64
C LEU A 208 -9.22 -10.12 -4.26
N LEU A 209 -8.21 -9.58 -4.95
CA LEU A 209 -6.81 -9.80 -4.60
C LEU A 209 -6.50 -9.35 -3.17
N VAL A 210 -6.98 -8.18 -2.76
CA VAL A 210 -6.79 -7.71 -1.37
C VAL A 210 -7.46 -8.67 -0.39
N MET A 211 -8.74 -8.99 -0.59
CA MET A 211 -9.51 -9.82 0.34
C MET A 211 -8.97 -11.24 0.46
N ARG A 212 -8.60 -11.87 -0.65
CA ARG A 212 -8.13 -13.26 -0.67
C ARG A 212 -6.63 -13.40 -0.47
N ALA A 213 -5.82 -12.60 -1.17
CA ALA A 213 -4.37 -12.74 -1.14
C ALA A 213 -3.71 -12.03 0.06
N LEU A 214 -4.28 -10.95 0.57
CA LEU A 214 -3.68 -10.19 1.69
C LEU A 214 -4.43 -10.36 3.01
N GLN A 215 -5.77 -10.35 3.00
CA GLN A 215 -6.60 -10.44 4.21
C GLN A 215 -7.02 -11.87 4.56
N TYR A 216 -6.74 -12.84 3.68
CA TYR A 216 -7.09 -14.26 3.83
C TYR A 216 -8.57 -14.54 4.16
N ARG A 217 -9.50 -13.72 3.66
CA ARG A 217 -10.94 -13.90 3.87
C ARG A 217 -11.47 -15.19 3.26
N SER A 218 -12.53 -15.77 3.79
CA SER A 218 -13.12 -16.96 3.17
C SER A 218 -13.60 -16.65 1.74
N TRP A 219 -13.70 -17.68 0.89
CA TRP A 219 -14.24 -17.51 -0.46
C TRP A 219 -15.70 -17.09 -0.44
N GLU A 220 -16.45 -17.53 0.56
CA GLU A 220 -17.84 -17.21 0.80
C GLU A 220 -18.01 -15.73 1.17
N GLU A 221 -17.17 -15.21 2.07
CA GLU A 221 -17.14 -13.78 2.42
C GLU A 221 -16.75 -12.92 1.22
N ALA A 222 -15.70 -13.30 0.49
CA ALA A 222 -15.25 -12.57 -0.69
C ALA A 222 -16.33 -12.57 -1.79
N ALA A 223 -16.97 -13.72 -2.04
CA ALA A 223 -18.05 -13.82 -3.02
C ALA A 223 -19.24 -12.94 -2.63
N ALA A 224 -19.69 -13.00 -1.38
CA ALA A 224 -20.81 -12.21 -0.91
C ALA A 224 -20.53 -10.70 -0.95
N LYS A 225 -19.34 -10.28 -0.48
CA LYS A 225 -18.98 -8.85 -0.38
C LYS A 225 -18.71 -8.21 -1.74
N LEU A 226 -18.18 -8.99 -2.68
CA LEU A 226 -17.87 -8.52 -4.02
C LEU A 226 -18.98 -8.83 -5.03
N GLU A 227 -20.13 -9.36 -4.57
CA GLU A 227 -21.29 -9.65 -5.42
C GLU A 227 -21.03 -10.69 -6.52
N TYR A 228 -20.15 -11.67 -6.27
CA TYR A 228 -20.06 -12.87 -7.11
C TYR A 228 -21.25 -13.79 -6.83
N HIS A 229 -21.74 -14.50 -7.85
CA HIS A 229 -22.85 -15.44 -7.71
C HIS A 229 -22.51 -16.63 -6.82
N SER A 230 -21.23 -17.01 -6.71
CA SER A 230 -20.79 -18.12 -5.86
C SER A 230 -19.31 -18.06 -5.48
N ALA A 231 -18.93 -18.80 -4.44
CA ALA A 231 -17.52 -19.01 -4.08
C ALA A 231 -16.71 -19.65 -5.23
N SER A 232 -17.32 -20.51 -6.04
CA SER A 232 -16.67 -21.14 -7.20
C SER A 232 -16.39 -20.15 -8.32
N GLU A 233 -17.28 -19.19 -8.56
CA GLU A 233 -17.02 -18.09 -9.50
C GLU A 233 -15.91 -17.18 -8.99
N CYS A 234 -15.93 -16.84 -7.70
CA CYS A 234 -14.89 -16.07 -7.04
C CYS A 234 -13.51 -16.75 -7.15
N ARG A 235 -13.44 -18.09 -7.04
CA ARG A 235 -12.20 -18.87 -7.26
C ARG A 235 -11.69 -18.81 -8.70
N ARG A 236 -12.58 -18.75 -9.69
CA ARG A 236 -12.15 -18.55 -11.09
C ARG A 236 -11.65 -17.13 -11.32
N ALA A 237 -12.36 -16.14 -10.78
CA ALA A 237 -11.99 -14.73 -10.89
C ALA A 237 -10.61 -14.41 -10.26
N ILE A 238 -10.20 -15.12 -9.20
CA ILE A 238 -8.84 -14.94 -8.63
C ILE A 238 -7.76 -15.36 -9.64
N GLY A 239 -8.00 -16.39 -10.45
CA GLY A 239 -7.07 -16.84 -11.48
C GLY A 239 -6.88 -15.79 -12.55
N ASP A 240 -7.99 -15.22 -13.05
CA ASP A 240 -7.95 -14.11 -14.01
C ASP A 240 -7.27 -12.87 -13.43
N ALA A 241 -7.53 -12.55 -12.16
CA ALA A 241 -6.90 -11.42 -11.47
C ALA A 241 -5.38 -11.62 -11.26
N CYS A 242 -4.87 -12.86 -11.28
CA CYS A 242 -3.43 -13.12 -11.16
C CYS A 242 -2.68 -12.95 -12.49
N LYS A 243 -3.37 -13.00 -13.64
CA LYS A 243 -2.70 -12.96 -14.96
C LYS A 243 -1.83 -11.70 -15.16
N PRO A 244 -2.31 -10.47 -14.85
CA PRO A 244 -1.47 -9.26 -14.94
C PRO A 244 -0.27 -9.30 -13.99
N LEU A 245 -0.45 -9.84 -12.78
CA LEU A 245 0.61 -9.96 -11.78
C LEU A 245 1.72 -10.90 -12.24
N ILE A 246 1.34 -12.02 -12.87
CA ILE A 246 2.28 -12.97 -13.44
C ILE A 246 3.06 -12.30 -14.57
N LYS A 247 2.35 -11.78 -15.58
CA LYS A 247 2.94 -11.12 -16.76
C LYS A 247 3.96 -10.03 -16.38
N GLN A 248 3.71 -9.28 -15.31
CA GLN A 248 4.61 -8.20 -14.87
C GLN A 248 5.91 -8.71 -14.22
N TYR A 249 5.84 -9.81 -13.45
CA TYR A 249 6.92 -10.21 -12.54
C TYR A 249 7.57 -11.54 -12.86
N SER A 250 6.99 -12.27 -13.79
CA SER A 250 7.52 -13.54 -14.23
C SER A 250 8.76 -13.34 -15.12
N GLN A 251 9.76 -14.19 -14.94
CA GLN A 251 10.94 -14.25 -15.81
C GLN A 251 10.64 -15.12 -17.05
N GLU A 252 11.49 -15.09 -18.10
CA GLU A 252 11.34 -15.87 -19.35
C GLU A 252 10.90 -17.35 -19.16
N LYS A 253 11.27 -17.99 -18.04
CA LYS A 253 10.85 -19.36 -17.69
C LYS A 253 9.35 -19.57 -17.47
N VAL A 254 8.59 -18.51 -17.19
CA VAL A 254 7.15 -18.61 -16.97
C VAL A 254 6.38 -18.50 -18.29
N ASP A 255 6.94 -17.84 -19.30
CA ASP A 255 6.37 -17.86 -20.65
C ASP A 255 6.33 -19.30 -21.18
N GLU A 256 7.40 -20.09 -20.96
CA GLU A 256 7.42 -21.53 -21.27
C GLU A 256 6.37 -22.36 -20.48
N LEU A 257 6.03 -21.95 -19.26
CA LEU A 257 5.01 -22.61 -18.45
C LEU A 257 3.59 -22.23 -18.90
N VAL A 258 3.36 -20.96 -19.24
CA VAL A 258 2.10 -20.47 -19.81
C VAL A 258 1.84 -21.16 -21.14
N ASP A 259 2.84 -21.22 -22.02
CA ASP A 259 2.75 -21.92 -23.32
C ASP A 259 2.43 -23.42 -23.16
N ARG A 260 2.91 -24.07 -22.10
CA ARG A 260 2.58 -25.49 -21.83
C ARG A 260 1.13 -25.72 -21.41
N PHE A 261 0.46 -24.71 -20.86
CA PHE A 261 -0.95 -24.79 -20.48
C PHE A 261 -1.88 -24.32 -21.60
N ASP A 262 -1.46 -23.36 -22.42
CA ASP A 262 -2.24 -22.92 -23.59
C ASP A 262 -2.21 -23.95 -24.75
N ASN A 263 -1.21 -24.84 -24.78
CA ASN A 263 -1.06 -25.90 -25.80
C ASN A 263 -1.59 -27.29 -25.39
N ASN A 264 -2.30 -27.42 -24.26
CA ASN A 264 -2.92 -28.68 -23.77
C ASN A 264 -4.43 -28.53 -23.62
#